data_AF-A0A843FEF8-F1
#
_entry.id   AF-A0A843FEF8-F1
#
_cell.length_a   1.000
_cell.length_b   1.000
_cell.length_c   1.000
_cell.angle_alpha   90.00
_cell.angle_beta   90.00
_cell.angle_gamma   90.00
#
_symmetry.space_group_name_H-M   'P 1'
#
loop_
_entity.id
_entity.type
_entity.pdbx_description
1 polymer ?
#
loop_
_entity_poly.entity_id
_entity_poly.type
_entity_poly.pdbx_seq_one_letter_code
_entity_poly.pdbx_strand_id
1 'polypeptide(L)'
;VVEEIFVNIVNYSGADYIIVNLELDDCLKLEFIDNGNMFNPILKEDPTAPESLDDVQIGGLGILLVKNYADDLSYVYENNENHFTIIKNV
;
A
#
# COMPACT_ATOMS: atom_id res chain seq x y z
N VAL A 1 -3.60 -5.83 5.50
CA VAL A 1 -3.07 -4.49 5.14
C VAL A 1 -1.55 -4.47 5.15
N VAL A 2 -0.88 -4.73 6.29
CA VAL A 2 0.60 -4.80 6.33
C VAL A 2 1.15 -5.84 5.35
N GLU A 3 0.61 -7.06 5.37
CA GLU A 3 0.96 -8.12 4.43
C GLU A 3 0.79 -7.69 2.97
N GLU A 4 -0.34 -7.07 2.62
CA GLU A 4 -0.65 -6.61 1.26
C GLU A 4 0.41 -5.64 0.73
N ILE A 5 0.78 -4.64 1.53
CA ILE A 5 1.79 -3.67 1.11
C ILE A 5 3.16 -4.31 1.01
N PHE A 6 3.55 -5.13 2.00
CA PHE A 6 4.82 -5.82 1.98
C PHE A 6 4.96 -6.73 0.74
N VAL A 7 3.95 -7.55 0.46
CA VAL A 7 3.92 -8.45 -0.70
C VAL A 7 3.94 -7.67 -2.00
N ASN A 8 3.25 -6.52 -2.08
CA ASN A 8 3.30 -5.67 -3.27
C ASN A 8 4.70 -5.11 -3.53
N ILE A 9 5.40 -4.65 -2.49
CA ILE A 9 6.78 -4.16 -2.63
C ILE A 9 7.68 -5.30 -3.12
N VAL A 10 7.66 -6.45 -2.44
CA VAL A 10 8.49 -7.62 -2.78
C VAL A 10 8.25 -8.11 -4.21
N ASN A 11 7.00 -8.16 -4.67
CA ASN A 11 6.67 -8.73 -5.97
C ASN A 11 6.81 -7.73 -7.14
N TYR A 12 6.65 -6.43 -6.90
CA TYR A 12 6.47 -5.46 -7.99
C TYR A 12 7.40 -4.25 -7.94
N SER A 13 7.91 -3.82 -6.79
CA SER A 13 8.68 -2.57 -6.73
C SER A 13 10.08 -2.72 -7.33
N GLY A 14 10.68 -3.92 -7.23
CA GLY A 14 12.08 -4.12 -7.59
C GLY A 14 13.05 -3.51 -6.57
N ALA A 15 12.58 -3.23 -5.35
CA ALA A 15 13.40 -2.73 -4.26
C ALA A 15 14.44 -3.76 -3.78
N ASP A 16 15.59 -3.26 -3.35
CA ASP A 16 16.64 -4.05 -2.70
C ASP A 16 16.41 -4.16 -1.19
N TYR A 17 15.72 -3.18 -0.60
CA TYR A 17 15.38 -3.15 0.81
C TYR A 17 14.01 -2.57 1.10
N ILE A 18 13.50 -2.90 2.28
CA ILE A 18 12.25 -2.40 2.81
C ILE A 18 12.49 -2.04 4.28
N ILE A 19 12.11 -0.83 4.67
CA ILE A 19 12.07 -0.39 6.06
C ILE A 19 10.60 -0.23 6.43
N VAL A 20 10.22 -0.75 7.59
CA VAL A 20 8.87 -0.60 8.12
C VAL A 20 8.96 0.05 9.48
N ASN A 21 8.46 1.28 9.57
CA ASN A 21 8.35 2.00 10.84
C ASN A 21 6.92 1.82 11.38
N LEU A 22 6.83 1.61 12.70
CA LEU A 22 5.58 1.51 13.42
C LEU A 22 5.63 2.46 14.61
N GLU A 23 4.62 3.30 14.73
CA GLU A 23 4.43 4.20 15.86
C GLU A 23 3.00 4.00 16.38
N LEU A 24 2.86 3.90 17.70
CA LEU A 24 1.57 3.76 18.37
C LEU A 24 1.53 4.76 19.53
N ASP A 25 0.71 5.79 19.38
CA ASP A 25 0.36 6.76 20.43
C ASP A 25 -1.17 6.91 20.44
N ASP A 26 -1.72 8.05 20.01
CA ASP A 26 -3.17 8.24 19.83
C ASP A 26 -3.77 7.41 18.67
N CYS A 27 -2.94 7.07 17.67
CA CYS A 27 -3.30 6.24 16.54
C CYS A 27 -2.14 5.31 16.16
N LEU A 28 -2.44 4.26 15.41
CA LEU A 28 -1.43 3.41 14.77
C LEU A 28 -0.98 4.08 13.47
N LYS A 29 0.31 4.40 13.38
CA LYS A 29 0.96 4.87 12.15
C LYS A 29 1.95 3.80 11.67
N LEU A 30 1.78 3.40 10.41
CA LEU A 30 2.67 2.47 9.72
C LEU A 30 3.28 3.19 8.52
N GLU A 31 4.59 3.18 8.39
CA GLU A 31 5.29 3.71 7.21
C GLU A 31 6.11 2.61 6.56
N PHE A 32 5.92 2.43 5.26
CA PHE A 32 6.71 1.55 4.41
C PHE A 32 7.64 2.41 3.56
N ILE A 33 8.94 2.13 3.65
CA ILE A 33 9.97 2.79 2.86
C ILE A 33 10.68 1.76 2.01
N ASP A 34 10.78 2.00 0.70
CA ASP A 34 11.50 1.11 -0.23
C ASP A 34 12.20 1.90 -1.33
N ASN A 35 13.33 1.40 -1.84
CA ASN A 35 14.08 2.01 -2.93
C ASN A 35 13.69 1.49 -4.33
N GLY A 36 12.50 0.92 -4.46
CA GLY A 36 12.01 0.38 -5.71
C GLY A 36 11.53 1.46 -6.69
N ASN A 37 10.91 1.01 -7.76
CA ASN A 37 10.29 1.91 -8.74
C ASN A 37 9.25 2.82 -8.05
N MET A 38 9.28 4.11 -8.40
CA MET A 38 8.32 5.09 -7.89
C MET A 38 6.89 4.62 -8.13
N PHE A 39 6.12 4.42 -7.05
CA PHE A 39 4.77 3.89 -7.13
C PHE A 39 3.91 4.50 -6.02
N ASN A 40 2.99 5.40 -6.38
CA ASN A 40 2.02 5.96 -5.45
C ASN A 40 0.77 5.07 -5.35
N PRO A 41 0.56 4.32 -4.24
CA PRO A 41 -0.58 3.40 -4.13
C PRO A 41 -1.93 4.12 -4.03
N ILE A 42 -1.94 5.39 -3.62
CA ILE A 42 -3.16 6.20 -3.47
C ILE A 42 -3.78 6.50 -4.83
N LEU A 43 -2.94 6.74 -5.85
CA LEU A 43 -3.38 7.05 -7.21
C LEU A 43 -3.75 5.82 -8.04
N LYS A 44 -3.50 4.61 -7.53
CA LYS A 44 -3.87 3.38 -8.24
C LYS A 44 -5.39 3.33 -8.40
N GLU A 45 -5.89 3.24 -9.62
CA GLU A 45 -7.33 3.10 -9.86
C GLU A 45 -7.87 1.82 -9.21
N ASP A 46 -9.05 1.94 -8.63
CA ASP A 46 -9.73 0.80 -8.03
C ASP A 46 -10.19 -0.16 -9.13
N PRO A 47 -10.06 -1.49 -8.92
CA PRO A 47 -10.48 -2.46 -9.91
C PRO A 47 -11.98 -2.34 -10.20
N THR A 48 -12.35 -2.45 -11.47
CA THR A 48 -13.76 -2.45 -11.88
C THR A 48 -14.45 -3.68 -11.31
N ALA A 49 -15.66 -3.50 -10.77
CA ALA A 49 -16.47 -4.62 -10.35
C ALA A 49 -16.75 -5.53 -11.56
N PRO A 50 -16.56 -6.84 -11.44
CA PRO A 50 -16.80 -7.76 -12.54
C PRO A 50 -18.30 -7.79 -12.89
N GLU A 51 -18.62 -7.84 -14.18
CA GLU A 51 -20.01 -7.87 -14.67
C GLU A 51 -20.65 -9.26 -14.47
N SER A 52 -19.83 -10.31 -14.39
CA SER A 52 -20.24 -11.69 -14.15
C SER A 52 -19.24 -12.46 -13.28
N LEU A 53 -19.62 -13.65 -12.82
CA LEU A 53 -18.72 -14.53 -12.06
C LEU A 53 -17.51 -14.99 -12.89
N ASP A 54 -17.67 -15.09 -14.22
CA ASP A 54 -16.60 -15.50 -15.13
C ASP A 54 -15.57 -14.37 -15.35
N ASP A 55 -15.95 -13.11 -15.09
CA ASP A 55 -15.09 -11.93 -15.24
C ASP A 55 -14.32 -11.58 -13.96
N VAL A 56 -14.50 -12.34 -12.88
CA VAL A 56 -13.84 -12.10 -11.60
C VAL A 56 -12.32 -12.32 -11.75
N GLN A 57 -11.57 -11.23 -11.79
CA GLN A 57 -10.11 -11.30 -11.66
C GLN A 57 -9.71 -11.73 -10.25
N ILE A 58 -8.94 -12.81 -10.17
CA ILE A 58 -8.31 -13.26 -8.94
C ILE A 58 -7.09 -12.36 -8.69
N GLY A 59 -7.16 -11.52 -7.65
CA GLY A 59 -6.09 -10.60 -7.26
C GLY A 59 -6.37 -9.13 -7.61
N GLY A 60 -5.45 -8.23 -7.27
CA GLY A 60 -5.57 -6.78 -7.58
C GLY A 60 -6.40 -5.96 -6.58
N LEU A 61 -6.97 -6.60 -5.56
CA LEU A 61 -7.78 -5.94 -4.52
C LEU A 61 -6.94 -5.39 -3.35
N GLY A 62 -5.65 -5.75 -3.24
CA GLY A 62 -4.82 -5.43 -2.07
C GLY A 62 -4.76 -3.94 -1.74
N ILE A 63 -4.51 -3.10 -2.75
CA ILE A 63 -4.48 -1.64 -2.58
C ILE A 63 -5.87 -1.07 -2.25
N LEU A 64 -6.93 -1.60 -2.87
CA LEU A 64 -8.31 -1.21 -2.53
C LEU A 64 -8.65 -1.53 -1.07
N LEU A 65 -8.24 -2.71 -0.58
CA LEU A 65 -8.42 -3.10 0.82
C LEU A 65 -7.66 -2.17 1.76
N VAL A 66 -6.44 -1.76 1.41
CA VAL A 66 -5.66 -0.80 2.18
C VAL A 66 -6.37 0.56 2.27
N LYS A 67 -6.85 1.08 1.13
CA LYS A 67 -7.62 2.34 1.09
C LYS A 67 -8.88 2.31 1.93
N ASN A 68 -9.63 1.21 1.89
CA ASN A 68 -10.87 1.06 2.65
C ASN A 68 -10.64 0.83 4.15
N TYR A 69 -9.49 0.29 4.53
CA TYR A 69 -9.17 -0.01 5.92
C TYR A 69 -8.57 1.19 6.66
N ALA A 70 -7.72 1.95 5.99
CA ALA A 70 -7.04 3.11 6.54
C ALA A 70 -8.03 4.24 6.87
N ASP A 71 -7.73 5.01 7.90
CA ASP A 71 -8.46 6.26 8.17
C ASP A 71 -7.79 7.44 7.46
N ASP A 72 -6.47 7.39 7.25
CA ASP A 72 -5.73 8.31 6.40
C ASP A 72 -4.55 7.61 5.70
N LEU A 73 -4.18 8.12 4.53
CA LEU A 73 -3.10 7.62 3.69
C LEU A 73 -2.28 8.80 3.15
N SER A 74 -0.96 8.67 3.20
CA SER A 74 -0.07 9.63 2.54
C SER A 74 1.07 8.93 1.82
N TYR A 75 1.57 9.60 0.78
CA TYR A 75 2.68 9.12 -0.02
C TYR A 75 3.59 10.29 -0.39
N VAL A 76 4.90 10.08 -0.25
CA VAL A 76 5.94 10.96 -0.81
C VAL A 76 7.00 10.10 -1.47
N TYR A 77 7.59 10.61 -2.55
CA TYR A 77 8.80 10.05 -3.12
C TYR A 77 9.94 11.04 -2.92
N GLU A 78 10.91 10.69 -2.10
CA GLU A 78 12.05 11.53 -1.78
C GLU A 78 13.30 10.69 -1.58
N ASN A 79 14.49 11.26 -1.81
CA ASN A 79 15.76 10.55 -1.65
C ASN A 79 15.88 9.21 -2.40
N ASN A 80 15.17 9.06 -3.53
CA ASN A 80 15.03 7.82 -4.30
C ASN A 80 14.33 6.67 -3.55
N GLU A 81 13.44 7.01 -2.63
CA GLU A 81 12.64 6.07 -1.86
C GLU A 81 11.15 6.41 -1.98
N ASN A 82 10.34 5.37 -2.09
CA ASN A 82 8.91 5.46 -1.83
C ASN A 82 8.70 5.54 -0.32
N HIS A 83 7.90 6.49 0.15
CA HIS A 83 7.42 6.54 1.54
C HIS A 83 5.90 6.46 1.52
N PHE A 84 5.34 5.34 1.96
CA PHE A 84 3.90 5.15 2.04
C PHE A 84 3.46 4.99 3.49
N THR A 85 2.66 5.95 3.96
CA THR A 85 2.17 5.98 5.35
C THR A 85 0.68 5.64 5.40
N ILE A 86 0.32 4.79 6.36
CA ILE A 86 -1.03 4.38 6.70
C ILE A 86 -1.31 4.78 8.14
N ILE A 87 -2.42 5.49 8.36
CA ILE A 87 -2.90 5.84 9.70
C ILE A 87 -4.19 5.10 9.98
N LYS A 88 -4.28 4.52 11.19
CA LYS A 88 -5.48 3.87 11.70
C LYS A 88 -5.73 4.26 13.16
N ASN A 89 -6.90 4.79 13.45
CA ASN A 89 -7.37 5.01 14.81
C ASN A 89 -7.70 3.64 15.43
N VAL A 90 -7.19 3.41 16.64
CA VAL A 90 -7.28 2.12 17.36
C VAL A 90 -8.38 2.16 18.41
#